data_AF-X1B682-F1
#
_entry.id   AF-X1B682-F1
#
_cell.length_a   1.000
_cell.length_b   1.000
_cell.length_c   1.000
_cell.angle_alpha   90.00
_cell.angle_beta   90.00
_cell.angle_gamma   90.00
#
_symmetry.space_group_name_H-M   'P 1'
#
loop_
_entity.id
_entity.type
_entity.pdbx_description
1 polymer ?
#
loop_
_entity_poly.entity_id
_entity_poly.type
_entity_poly.pdbx_seq_one_letter_code
_entity_poly.pdbx_strand_id
1 'polypeptide(L)'
;MGEAPELKNFFVAAGFNSLGILFGGGAGRVMAQWIVDGYPPVDVSEINIDRLMPFQNNPKYLHDRVVELLGWQYISWPNLQPETARSTRKSALYDRLAEAGAYYGDSVGWEYPDWFAPQGVEPRVEYSWGRQNWFEYVAAEHKAAREDVILMDLTHMSKILVQGGDAEKVLNRICANNVAVPVGRIVYTQWLNERGTIEADLTVTRIASDIYLLVLVDAAHNHALKWLKQHIPPEAHVFVTDITSGYNIINVHGPKSRQLISDLTGADMSNEAFPYLTMQEIDIGYALVKALRITYVGELGWELYVPTEFTLHVFDALVEVGETVGLKHAGFQALNTLRIEKAYRDYGHDIDNTDTPLEVGLGFFVDFDK
;
A
#
# COMPACT_ATOMS: atom_id res chain seq x y z
N MET A 1 -1.96 17.22 12.91
CA MET A 1 -3.04 18.22 12.95
C MET A 1 -4.34 17.52 12.58
N GLY A 2 -5.48 17.93 13.12
CA GLY A 2 -6.78 17.31 12.80
C GLY A 2 -7.46 16.65 14.00
N GLU A 3 -8.60 16.01 13.75
CA GLU A 3 -9.37 15.31 14.79
C GLU A 3 -8.70 13.98 15.17
N ALA A 4 -8.44 13.79 16.46
CA ALA A 4 -7.83 12.58 16.99
C ALA A 4 -8.67 11.33 16.66
N PRO A 5 -8.06 10.23 16.20
CA PRO A 5 -8.77 8.98 15.87
C PRO A 5 -9.56 8.38 17.03
N GLU A 6 -9.13 8.63 18.27
CA GLU A 6 -9.65 7.98 19.48
C GLU A 6 -10.81 8.75 20.11
N LEU A 7 -10.98 10.04 19.77
CA LEU A 7 -11.89 10.94 20.47
C LEU A 7 -12.64 11.84 19.48
N LYS A 8 -13.97 11.70 19.48
CA LYS A 8 -14.85 12.57 18.69
C LYS A 8 -14.78 14.02 19.18
N ASN A 9 -14.71 14.96 18.25
CA ASN A 9 -14.62 16.40 18.50
C ASN A 9 -13.38 16.85 19.30
N PHE A 10 -12.32 16.04 19.32
CA PHE A 10 -11.05 16.42 19.93
C PHE A 10 -10.01 16.68 18.85
N PHE A 11 -9.64 17.95 18.66
CA PHE A 11 -8.71 18.38 17.61
C PHE A 11 -7.32 18.67 18.18
N VAL A 12 -6.30 18.23 17.47
CA VAL A 12 -4.90 18.44 17.83
C VAL A 12 -4.24 19.35 16.79
N ALA A 13 -3.63 20.43 17.27
CA ALA A 13 -2.73 21.29 16.50
C ALA A 13 -1.41 21.43 17.26
N ALA A 14 -0.57 20.40 17.15
CA ALA A 14 0.66 20.26 17.93
C ALA A 14 1.77 19.58 17.10
N GLY A 15 2.97 19.46 17.69
CA GLY A 15 4.12 18.84 17.03
C GLY A 15 4.86 19.78 16.07
N PHE A 16 4.64 21.10 16.18
CA PHE A 16 5.42 22.08 15.44
C PHE A 16 6.84 22.14 15.98
N ASN A 17 7.82 22.08 15.08
CA ASN A 17 9.22 22.35 15.41
C ASN A 17 9.46 23.87 15.59
N SER A 18 10.72 24.31 15.57
CA SER A 18 11.13 25.72 15.68
C SER A 18 10.44 26.68 14.68
N LEU A 19 9.77 26.17 13.64
CA LEU A 19 9.01 26.92 12.65
C LEU A 19 7.54 27.15 13.03
N GLY A 20 7.10 26.78 14.24
CA GLY A 20 5.71 26.94 14.67
C GLY A 20 5.17 28.38 14.60
N ILE A 21 6.02 29.40 14.82
CA ILE A 21 5.64 30.82 14.65
C ILE A 21 5.39 31.14 13.18
N LEU A 22 6.22 30.61 12.27
CA LEU A 22 6.08 30.80 10.83
C LEU A 22 4.79 30.15 10.31
N PHE A 23 4.51 28.92 10.76
CA PHE A 23 3.34 28.17 10.30
C PHE A 23 2.04 28.51 11.05
N GLY A 24 2.12 29.17 12.21
CA GLY A 24 0.98 29.36 13.12
C GLY A 24 -0.23 30.03 12.48
N GLY A 25 -0.03 31.05 11.64
CA GLY A 25 -1.13 31.71 10.93
C GLY A 25 -1.86 30.78 9.95
N GLY A 26 -1.10 30.03 9.14
CA GLY A 26 -1.65 29.06 8.19
C GLY A 26 -2.31 27.87 8.87
N ALA A 27 -1.63 27.27 9.86
CA ALA A 27 -2.15 26.16 10.65
C ALA A 27 -3.42 26.55 11.40
N GLY A 28 -3.48 27.75 11.98
CA GLY A 28 -4.67 28.27 12.64
C GLY A 28 -5.86 28.39 11.68
N ARG A 29 -5.64 28.90 10.46
CA ARG A 29 -6.67 28.95 9.42
C ARG A 29 -7.15 27.56 9.01
N VAL A 30 -6.23 26.63 8.72
CA VAL A 30 -6.55 25.25 8.32
C VAL A 30 -7.38 24.56 9.41
N MET A 31 -6.95 24.63 10.67
CA MET A 31 -7.67 24.02 11.80
C MET A 31 -9.04 24.66 12.04
N ALA A 32 -9.15 25.98 11.95
CA ALA A 32 -10.43 26.66 12.11
C ALA A 32 -11.44 26.23 11.04
N GLN A 33 -11.03 26.17 9.77
CA GLN A 33 -11.89 25.68 8.69
C GLN A 33 -12.22 24.19 8.87
N TRP A 34 -11.23 23.36 9.22
CA TRP A 34 -11.47 21.94 9.46
C TRP A 34 -12.48 21.68 10.58
N ILE A 35 -12.42 22.44 11.66
CA ILE A 35 -13.38 22.32 12.77
C ILE A 35 -14.78 22.79 12.36
N VAL A 36 -14.89 23.90 11.63
CA VAL A 36 -16.18 24.51 11.27
C VAL A 36 -16.88 23.74 10.15
N ASP A 37 -16.12 23.37 9.11
CA ASP A 37 -16.66 22.76 7.89
C ASP A 37 -16.68 21.22 8.00
N GLY A 38 -15.94 20.64 8.94
CA GLY A 38 -15.81 19.19 9.13
C GLY A 38 -14.73 18.54 8.27
N TYR A 39 -14.10 19.29 7.36
CA TYR A 39 -13.07 18.81 6.44
C TYR A 39 -11.94 19.83 6.25
N PRO A 40 -10.72 19.39 5.93
CA PRO A 40 -9.62 20.33 5.73
C PRO A 40 -9.74 21.07 4.37
N PRO A 41 -9.31 22.33 4.30
CA PRO A 41 -9.36 23.14 3.08
C PRO A 41 -8.20 22.89 2.10
N VAL A 42 -7.27 21.99 2.45
CA VAL A 42 -6.04 21.66 1.70
C VAL A 42 -5.77 20.17 1.83
N ASP A 43 -4.79 19.67 1.07
CA ASP A 43 -4.23 18.34 1.33
C ASP A 43 -3.64 18.29 2.74
N VAL A 44 -4.02 17.24 3.47
CA VAL A 44 -3.54 16.98 4.83
C VAL A 44 -2.83 15.66 4.98
N SER A 45 -2.59 14.91 3.92
CA SER A 45 -2.00 13.56 3.97
C SER A 45 -0.71 13.53 4.82
N GLU A 46 0.14 14.55 4.67
CA GLU A 46 1.41 14.69 5.40
C GLU A 46 1.33 15.35 6.78
N ILE A 47 0.18 15.90 7.15
CA ILE A 47 0.00 16.65 8.41
C ILE A 47 -1.13 16.11 9.29
N ASN A 48 -1.99 15.22 8.77
CA ASN A 48 -3.08 14.63 9.52
C ASN A 48 -2.52 13.82 10.69
N ILE A 49 -3.14 13.92 11.87
CA ILE A 49 -2.70 13.18 13.05
C ILE A 49 -2.91 11.66 12.89
N ASP A 50 -3.88 11.26 12.06
CA ASP A 50 -4.19 9.85 11.81
C ASP A 50 -3.21 9.14 10.85
N ARG A 51 -2.22 9.84 10.28
CA ARG A 51 -1.16 9.22 9.45
C ARG A 51 -0.14 8.40 10.25
N LEU A 52 -0.11 8.55 11.57
CA LEU A 52 0.85 7.89 12.45
C LEU A 52 0.24 6.65 13.09
N MET A 53 1.02 5.57 13.16
CA MET A 53 0.65 4.30 13.78
C MET A 53 0.80 4.33 15.31
N PRO A 54 -0.04 3.59 16.07
CA PRO A 54 0.01 3.62 17.54
C PRO A 54 1.39 3.31 18.13
N PHE A 55 2.17 2.42 17.52
CA PHE A 55 3.50 2.06 18.01
C PHE A 55 4.51 3.20 17.87
N GLN A 56 4.29 4.17 16.97
CA GLN A 56 5.17 5.33 16.78
C GLN A 56 5.09 6.31 17.95
N ASN A 57 4.11 6.17 18.85
CA ASN A 57 4.08 6.85 20.15
C ASN A 57 5.04 6.24 21.18
N ASN A 58 5.79 5.19 20.83
CA ASN A 58 6.82 4.62 21.69
C ASN A 58 7.89 5.68 22.03
N PRO A 59 8.22 5.92 23.31
CA PRO A 59 9.19 6.95 23.71
C PRO A 59 10.57 6.81 23.05
N LYS A 60 11.04 5.59 22.83
CA LYS A 60 12.32 5.35 22.15
C LYS A 60 12.23 5.67 20.66
N TYR A 61 11.15 5.24 19.99
CA TYR A 61 10.92 5.58 18.58
C TYR A 61 10.88 7.09 18.38
N LEU A 62 10.11 7.80 19.21
CA LEU A 62 10.02 9.26 19.17
C LEU A 62 11.37 9.92 19.43
N HIS A 63 12.09 9.50 20.47
CA HIS A 63 13.41 10.04 20.79
C HIS A 63 14.37 9.91 19.60
N ASP A 64 14.48 8.71 19.03
CA ASP A 64 15.44 8.44 17.97
C ASP A 64 15.06 9.18 16.67
N ARG A 65 13.78 9.11 16.25
CA ARG A 65 13.32 9.70 14.98
C ARG A 65 13.19 11.21 15.00
N VAL A 66 12.71 11.81 16.09
CA VAL A 66 12.48 13.28 16.15
C VAL A 66 13.80 14.04 16.08
N VAL A 67 14.87 13.50 16.68
CA VAL A 67 16.21 14.11 16.64
C VAL A 67 16.73 14.19 15.21
N GLU A 68 16.56 13.11 14.43
CA GLU A 68 16.93 13.07 13.01
C GLU A 68 16.11 14.04 12.16
N LEU A 69 14.78 14.01 12.29
CA LEU A 69 13.88 14.83 11.46
C LEU A 69 14.10 16.34 11.65
N LEU A 70 14.59 16.78 12.82
CA LEU A 70 15.01 18.17 13.00
C LEU A 70 16.21 18.53 12.11
N GLY A 71 17.17 17.61 11.94
CA GLY A 71 18.33 17.78 11.07
C GLY A 71 17.97 17.89 9.59
N TRP A 72 16.88 17.24 9.16
CA TRP A 72 16.39 17.29 7.79
C TRP A 72 15.96 18.70 7.34
N GLN A 73 15.73 19.64 8.26
CA GLN A 73 15.52 21.05 7.89
C GLN A 73 16.71 21.65 7.10
N TYR A 74 17.90 21.07 7.24
CA TYR A 74 19.15 21.56 6.62
C TYR A 74 19.70 20.60 5.57
N ILE A 75 19.02 19.47 5.31
CA ILE A 75 19.44 18.45 4.34
C ILE A 75 18.23 18.14 3.46
N SER A 76 18.40 18.28 2.15
CA SER A 76 17.35 17.90 1.20
C SER A 76 18.01 17.12 0.07
N TRP A 77 17.65 15.85 -0.04
CA TRP A 77 17.98 15.01 -1.18
C TRP A 77 16.71 14.33 -1.67
N PRO A 78 16.52 14.19 -2.99
CA PRO A 78 15.52 13.27 -3.51
C PRO A 78 15.80 11.86 -2.98
N ASN A 79 14.73 11.16 -2.58
CA ASN A 79 14.80 9.80 -2.02
C ASN A 79 15.57 9.69 -0.69
N LEU A 80 15.73 10.80 0.06
CA LEU A 80 16.32 10.75 1.40
C LEU A 80 15.50 9.81 2.30
N GLN A 81 16.15 8.78 2.81
CA GLN A 81 15.56 7.81 3.73
C GLN A 81 16.05 8.07 5.16
N PRO A 82 15.22 7.82 6.18
CA PRO A 82 15.62 7.92 7.57
C PRO A 82 16.64 6.82 7.93
N GLU A 83 17.61 7.18 8.75
CA GLU A 83 18.64 6.30 9.29
C GLU A 83 18.30 5.82 10.70
N THR A 84 17.46 6.57 11.44
CA THR A 84 17.08 6.25 12.82
C THR A 84 15.70 5.60 12.91
N ALA A 85 15.44 4.92 14.03
CA ALA A 85 14.17 4.22 14.27
C ALA A 85 13.75 3.27 13.12
N ARG A 86 14.75 2.57 12.55
CA ARG A 86 14.60 1.58 11.48
C ARG A 86 14.35 0.18 12.04
N SER A 87 14.00 -0.75 11.16
CA SER A 87 13.79 -2.16 11.47
C SER A 87 12.67 -2.40 12.49
N THR A 88 11.66 -1.52 12.53
CA THR A 88 10.57 -1.62 13.50
C THR A 88 9.51 -2.63 13.08
N ARG A 89 9.21 -2.70 11.78
CA ARG A 89 8.32 -3.68 11.17
C ARG A 89 9.03 -4.26 9.94
N LYS A 90 9.08 -5.58 9.87
CA LYS A 90 9.74 -6.32 8.78
C LYS A 90 8.79 -7.36 8.26
N SER A 91 8.71 -7.51 6.95
CA SER A 91 8.07 -8.68 6.35
C SER A 91 8.84 -9.94 6.73
N ALA A 92 8.22 -11.10 6.57
CA ALA A 92 8.92 -12.37 6.75
C ALA A 92 10.05 -12.57 5.72
N LEU A 93 10.05 -11.78 4.64
CA LEU A 93 11.04 -11.83 3.56
C LEU A 93 12.26 -10.96 3.77
N TYR A 94 12.28 -10.12 4.82
CA TYR A 94 13.31 -9.09 4.99
C TYR A 94 14.74 -9.65 4.87
N ASP A 95 15.06 -10.72 5.62
CA ASP A 95 16.43 -11.25 5.62
C ASP A 95 16.79 -11.90 4.28
N ARG A 96 15.85 -12.61 3.63
CA ARG A 96 16.05 -13.23 2.30
C ARG A 96 16.31 -12.18 1.22
N LEU A 97 15.53 -11.11 1.22
CA LEU A 97 15.67 -10.04 0.23
C LEU A 97 16.92 -9.19 0.51
N ALA A 98 17.33 -9.04 1.78
CA ALA A 98 18.61 -8.43 2.13
C ALA A 98 19.81 -9.25 1.59
N GLU A 99 19.76 -10.58 1.73
CA GLU A 99 20.75 -11.49 1.14
C GLU A 99 20.78 -11.39 -0.40
N ALA A 100 19.64 -11.11 -1.03
CA ALA A 100 19.52 -10.86 -2.46
C ALA A 100 19.96 -9.44 -2.90
N GLY A 101 20.43 -8.59 -1.98
CA GLY A 101 20.95 -7.27 -2.29
C GLY A 101 19.94 -6.13 -2.17
N ALA A 102 18.80 -6.31 -1.49
CA ALA A 102 17.83 -5.23 -1.30
C ALA A 102 18.43 -4.04 -0.54
N TYR A 103 18.25 -2.85 -1.09
CA TYR A 103 18.28 -1.60 -0.33
C TYR A 103 16.87 -1.30 0.19
N TYR A 104 16.76 -1.00 1.48
CA TYR A 104 15.47 -0.79 2.14
C TYR A 104 15.16 0.69 2.36
N GLY A 105 13.94 1.08 2.03
CA GLY A 105 13.29 2.30 2.52
C GLY A 105 12.44 2.05 3.76
N ASP A 106 11.98 3.13 4.39
CA ASP A 106 11.07 3.11 5.54
C ASP A 106 9.75 3.77 5.18
N SER A 107 8.64 3.06 5.33
CA SER A 107 7.30 3.63 5.23
C SER A 107 6.47 3.18 6.41
N VAL A 108 6.02 4.14 7.23
CA VAL A 108 5.21 3.89 8.43
C VAL A 108 5.81 2.78 9.35
N GLY A 109 7.15 2.77 9.44
CA GLY A 109 7.96 1.81 10.19
C GLY A 109 8.23 0.47 9.53
N TRP A 110 7.61 0.19 8.37
CA TRP A 110 7.94 -0.97 7.54
C TRP A 110 9.22 -0.74 6.75
N GLU A 111 10.07 -1.75 6.80
CA GLU A 111 11.16 -1.91 5.84
C GLU A 111 10.58 -2.46 4.52
N TYR A 112 10.66 -1.68 3.44
CA TYR A 112 10.28 -2.12 2.10
C TYR A 112 11.49 -2.13 1.16
N PRO A 113 11.65 -3.16 0.28
CA PRO A 113 12.74 -3.16 -0.71
C PRO A 113 12.50 -2.07 -1.76
N ASP A 114 13.40 -1.09 -1.84
CA ASP A 114 13.28 0.03 -2.77
C ASP A 114 13.94 -0.28 -4.12
N TRP A 115 15.08 -0.97 -4.11
CA TRP A 115 15.81 -1.48 -5.28
C TRP A 115 16.83 -2.54 -4.85
N PHE A 116 17.38 -3.29 -5.81
CA PHE A 116 18.33 -4.39 -5.55
C PHE A 116 19.72 -4.10 -6.14
N ALA A 117 20.74 -4.19 -5.30
CA ALA A 117 22.13 -4.09 -5.72
C ALA A 117 22.60 -5.39 -6.40
N PRO A 118 23.48 -5.31 -7.43
CA PRO A 118 24.13 -6.49 -7.98
C PRO A 118 25.00 -7.22 -6.93
N GLN A 119 25.27 -8.50 -7.17
CA GLN A 119 26.12 -9.31 -6.29
C GLN A 119 27.50 -8.65 -6.09
N GLY A 120 27.92 -8.52 -4.83
CA GLY A 120 29.20 -7.92 -4.45
C GLY A 120 29.18 -6.39 -4.38
N VAL A 121 28.05 -5.74 -4.66
CA VAL A 121 27.85 -4.30 -4.48
C VAL A 121 27.07 -4.06 -3.19
N GLU A 122 27.60 -3.19 -2.32
CA GLU A 122 26.88 -2.80 -1.10
C GLU A 122 25.62 -1.99 -1.47
N PRO A 123 24.42 -2.39 -0.99
CA PRO A 123 23.19 -1.63 -1.20
C PRO A 123 23.22 -0.33 -0.39
N ARG A 124 23.72 0.75 -1.01
CA ARG A 124 23.71 2.11 -0.44
C ARG A 124 23.38 3.14 -1.50
N VAL A 125 22.79 4.26 -1.09
CA VAL A 125 22.46 5.38 -1.99
C VAL A 125 23.59 6.40 -2.00
N GLU A 126 24.01 6.81 -3.19
CA GLU A 126 24.82 8.01 -3.42
C GLU A 126 23.88 9.13 -3.87
N TYR A 127 23.49 9.98 -2.91
CA TYR A 127 22.53 11.04 -3.15
C TYR A 127 23.00 12.03 -4.20
N SER A 128 22.08 12.39 -5.08
CA SER A 128 22.28 13.35 -6.17
C SER A 128 20.94 13.97 -6.53
N TRP A 129 20.98 15.20 -7.05
CA TRP A 129 19.85 15.86 -7.69
C TRP A 129 19.57 15.30 -9.11
N GLY A 130 20.54 14.61 -9.69
CA GLY A 130 20.39 13.90 -10.96
C GLY A 130 20.08 12.41 -10.75
N ARG A 131 20.49 11.58 -11.71
CA ARG A 131 20.44 10.13 -11.56
C ARG A 131 21.34 9.70 -10.40
N GLN A 132 20.80 8.88 -9.51
CA GLN A 132 21.52 8.28 -8.40
C GLN A 132 22.14 6.94 -8.84
N ASN A 133 23.05 6.41 -8.04
CA ASN A 133 23.85 5.22 -8.38
C ASN A 133 23.04 3.95 -8.68
N TRP A 134 21.79 3.87 -8.21
CA TRP A 134 20.88 2.74 -8.43
C TRP A 134 20.08 2.81 -9.73
N PHE A 135 20.19 3.87 -10.52
CA PHE A 135 19.34 4.10 -11.71
C PHE A 135 19.37 2.93 -12.71
N GLU A 136 20.57 2.40 -13.03
CA GLU A 136 20.71 1.28 -13.97
C GLU A 136 20.22 -0.06 -13.37
N TYR A 137 20.24 -0.20 -12.04
CA TYR A 137 19.72 -1.39 -11.36
C TYR A 137 18.20 -1.45 -11.50
N VAL A 138 17.55 -0.31 -11.22
CA VAL A 138 16.11 -0.13 -11.39
C VAL A 138 15.69 -0.24 -12.85
N ALA A 139 16.47 0.29 -13.80
CA ALA A 139 16.20 0.12 -15.22
C ALA A 139 16.17 -1.37 -15.62
N ALA A 140 17.06 -2.17 -15.05
CA ALA A 140 17.10 -3.61 -15.30
C ALA A 140 15.97 -4.37 -14.57
N GLU A 141 15.52 -3.91 -13.40
CA GLU A 141 14.30 -4.43 -12.73
C GLU A 141 13.04 -4.14 -13.55
N HIS A 142 12.89 -2.89 -14.01
CA HIS A 142 11.80 -2.46 -14.89
C HIS A 142 11.76 -3.30 -16.17
N LYS A 143 12.93 -3.47 -16.82
CA LYS A 143 13.04 -4.27 -18.04
C LYS A 143 12.59 -5.72 -17.79
N ALA A 144 13.02 -6.33 -16.69
CA ALA A 144 12.60 -7.69 -16.33
C ALA A 144 11.09 -7.79 -16.11
N ALA A 145 10.44 -6.76 -15.56
CA ALA A 145 8.98 -6.74 -15.43
C ALA A 145 8.30 -6.77 -16.81
N ARG A 146 8.84 -6.02 -17.79
CA ARG A 146 8.28 -5.94 -19.16
C ARG A 146 8.57 -7.17 -20.02
N GLU A 147 9.74 -7.78 -19.87
CA GLU A 147 10.24 -8.81 -20.79
C GLU A 147 10.27 -10.24 -20.18
N ASP A 148 10.32 -10.36 -18.85
CA ASP A 148 10.54 -11.62 -18.14
C ASP A 148 9.51 -11.83 -17.00
N VAL A 149 9.99 -11.96 -15.76
CA VAL A 149 9.18 -12.05 -14.54
C VAL A 149 9.94 -11.44 -13.37
N ILE A 150 9.22 -10.68 -12.55
CA ILE A 150 9.70 -10.06 -11.34
C ILE A 150 8.99 -10.61 -10.11
N LEU A 151 9.69 -10.56 -8.97
CA LEU A 151 9.15 -10.81 -7.65
C LEU A 151 9.35 -9.56 -6.78
N MET A 152 8.26 -9.00 -6.26
CA MET A 152 8.27 -7.83 -5.35
C MET A 152 7.61 -8.18 -4.01
N ASP A 153 8.09 -7.58 -2.93
CA ASP A 153 7.45 -7.64 -1.61
C ASP A 153 6.58 -6.40 -1.39
N LEU A 154 5.25 -6.58 -1.41
CA LEU A 154 4.27 -5.51 -1.10
C LEU A 154 3.65 -5.69 0.30
N THR A 155 4.32 -6.42 1.20
CA THR A 155 3.75 -6.79 2.51
C THR A 155 3.34 -5.60 3.36
N HIS A 156 3.97 -4.43 3.21
CA HIS A 156 3.64 -3.26 4.04
C HIS A 156 2.22 -2.72 3.78
N MET A 157 1.65 -2.95 2.59
CA MET A 157 0.29 -2.52 2.24
C MET A 157 -0.72 -2.93 3.31
N SER A 158 -1.62 -2.03 3.65
CA SER A 158 -2.65 -2.25 4.66
C SER A 158 -3.65 -3.29 4.20
N LYS A 159 -4.05 -4.20 5.10
CA LYS A 159 -5.02 -5.27 4.82
C LYS A 159 -6.09 -5.24 5.88
N ILE A 160 -7.31 -4.90 5.48
CA ILE A 160 -8.45 -4.77 6.39
C ILE A 160 -9.52 -5.79 5.97
N LEU A 161 -9.92 -6.64 6.91
CA LEU A 161 -11.01 -7.58 6.73
C LEU A 161 -12.31 -6.97 7.24
N VAL A 162 -13.35 -6.95 6.40
CA VAL A 162 -14.69 -6.48 6.74
C VAL A 162 -15.66 -7.65 6.63
N GLN A 163 -16.33 -7.96 7.72
CA GLN A 163 -17.12 -9.18 7.88
C GLN A 163 -18.52 -8.89 8.40
N GLY A 164 -19.49 -9.71 8.00
CA GLY A 164 -20.84 -9.74 8.57
C GLY A 164 -21.94 -9.46 7.55
N GLY A 165 -23.18 -9.81 7.90
CA GLY A 165 -24.33 -9.81 6.98
C GLY A 165 -24.67 -8.46 6.34
N ASP A 166 -24.25 -7.33 6.93
CA ASP A 166 -24.45 -5.99 6.38
C ASP A 166 -23.19 -5.41 5.70
N ALA A 167 -22.09 -6.17 5.61
CA ALA A 167 -20.80 -5.69 5.08
C ALA A 167 -20.93 -5.16 3.64
N GLU A 168 -21.65 -5.89 2.77
CA GLU A 168 -21.88 -5.46 1.38
C GLU A 168 -22.57 -4.09 1.33
N LYS A 169 -23.65 -3.90 2.09
CA LYS A 169 -24.44 -2.66 2.09
C LYS A 169 -23.63 -1.49 2.62
N VAL A 170 -22.89 -1.70 3.71
CA VAL A 170 -22.05 -0.66 4.30
C VAL A 170 -20.93 -0.27 3.34
N LEU A 171 -20.22 -1.24 2.75
CA LEU A 171 -19.14 -0.96 1.81
C LEU A 171 -19.65 -0.31 0.52
N ASN A 172 -20.80 -0.74 -0.03
CA ASN A 172 -21.40 -0.10 -1.20
C ASN A 172 -21.82 1.35 -0.96
N ARG A 173 -22.11 1.73 0.29
CA ARG A 173 -22.37 3.14 0.64
C ARG A 173 -21.09 3.99 0.60
N ILE A 174 -19.96 3.43 1.04
CA ILE A 174 -18.69 4.14 1.21
C ILE A 174 -17.88 4.17 -0.10
N CYS A 175 -17.84 3.05 -0.83
CA CYS A 175 -17.08 2.88 -2.08
C CYS A 175 -17.77 3.62 -3.22
N ALA A 176 -17.04 4.37 -4.04
CA ALA A 176 -17.58 5.01 -5.25
C ALA A 176 -18.04 3.99 -6.31
N ASN A 177 -17.40 2.83 -6.37
CA ASN A 177 -17.76 1.73 -7.26
C ASN A 177 -18.69 0.72 -6.57
N ASN A 178 -19.35 -0.12 -7.36
CA ASN A 178 -20.21 -1.18 -6.84
C ASN A 178 -19.40 -2.43 -6.43
N VAL A 179 -19.48 -2.75 -5.14
CA VAL A 179 -18.85 -3.92 -4.51
C VAL A 179 -19.83 -5.08 -4.24
N ALA A 180 -21.10 -4.96 -4.64
CA ALA A 180 -22.05 -6.08 -4.72
C ALA A 180 -21.77 -6.96 -5.96
N VAL A 181 -20.53 -7.42 -6.06
CA VAL A 181 -20.05 -8.31 -7.11
C VAL A 181 -20.07 -9.77 -6.65
N PRO A 182 -20.03 -10.76 -7.55
CA PRO A 182 -19.87 -12.17 -7.15
C PRO A 182 -18.65 -12.41 -6.27
N VAL A 183 -18.71 -13.46 -5.44
CA VAL A 183 -17.54 -13.92 -4.66
C VAL A 183 -16.37 -14.25 -5.59
N GLY A 184 -15.17 -13.88 -5.18
CA GLY A 184 -13.95 -14.01 -5.95
C GLY A 184 -13.69 -12.83 -6.90
N ARG A 185 -14.51 -11.77 -6.91
CA ARG A 185 -14.25 -10.56 -7.72
C ARG A 185 -13.48 -9.50 -6.93
N ILE A 186 -12.62 -8.79 -7.66
CA ILE A 186 -11.85 -7.64 -7.17
C ILE A 186 -12.44 -6.37 -7.81
N VAL A 187 -12.62 -5.33 -7.00
CA VAL A 187 -13.12 -4.01 -7.43
C VAL A 187 -12.11 -2.96 -7.00
N TYR A 188 -11.62 -2.16 -7.95
CA TYR A 188 -10.89 -0.94 -7.64
C TYR A 188 -11.88 0.22 -7.44
N THR A 189 -11.72 0.97 -6.37
CA THR A 189 -12.66 2.02 -5.96
C THR A 189 -12.00 3.06 -5.08
N GLN A 190 -12.51 4.28 -5.16
CA GLN A 190 -12.24 5.33 -4.17
C GLN A 190 -13.28 5.26 -3.05
N TRP A 191 -12.92 5.72 -1.86
CA TRP A 191 -13.88 6.16 -0.84
C TRP A 191 -14.04 7.66 -0.95
N LEU A 192 -15.29 8.13 -0.88
CA LEU A 192 -15.61 9.54 -1.02
C LEU A 192 -16.30 10.07 0.23
N ASN A 193 -16.09 11.35 0.50
CA ASN A 193 -16.89 12.10 1.48
C ASN A 193 -18.12 12.74 0.81
N GLU A 194 -18.93 13.46 1.59
CA GLU A 194 -20.17 14.11 1.12
C GLU A 194 -19.94 15.18 0.03
N ARG A 195 -18.72 15.68 -0.13
CA ARG A 195 -18.34 16.62 -1.20
C ARG A 195 -17.92 15.91 -2.49
N GLY A 196 -17.81 14.58 -2.46
CA GLY A 196 -17.31 13.78 -3.58
C GLY A 196 -15.79 13.80 -3.72
N THR A 197 -15.04 14.31 -2.72
CA THR A 197 -13.57 14.22 -2.73
C THR A 197 -13.10 12.91 -2.10
N ILE A 198 -11.89 12.49 -2.47
CA ILE A 198 -11.33 11.18 -2.12
C ILE A 198 -10.90 11.15 -0.65
N GLU A 199 -11.12 10.04 0.04
CA GLU A 199 -10.63 9.79 1.41
C GLU A 199 -9.72 8.54 1.44
N ALA A 200 -9.90 7.63 0.48
CA ALA A 200 -9.01 6.50 0.28
C ALA A 200 -9.08 6.02 -1.17
N ASP A 201 -7.96 5.47 -1.65
CA ASP A 201 -7.86 4.73 -2.91
C ASP A 201 -7.48 3.28 -2.59
N LEU A 202 -8.31 2.31 -3.00
CA LEU A 202 -8.14 0.93 -2.57
C LEU A 202 -8.75 -0.10 -3.52
N THR A 203 -8.41 -1.36 -3.25
CA THR A 203 -9.08 -2.51 -3.84
C THR A 203 -9.94 -3.21 -2.81
N VAL A 204 -11.10 -3.69 -3.26
CA VAL A 204 -12.06 -4.47 -2.47
C VAL A 204 -12.23 -5.82 -3.14
N THR A 205 -11.85 -6.89 -2.44
CA THR A 205 -12.04 -8.26 -2.90
C THR A 205 -13.15 -8.92 -2.10
N ARG A 206 -14.22 -9.39 -2.75
CA ARG A 206 -15.26 -10.16 -2.08
C ARG A 206 -14.79 -11.61 -1.94
N ILE A 207 -14.29 -11.99 -0.76
CA ILE A 207 -13.68 -13.30 -0.55
C ILE A 207 -14.70 -14.37 -0.12
N ALA A 208 -15.83 -13.96 0.44
CA ALA A 208 -16.98 -14.81 0.73
C ALA A 208 -18.28 -14.00 0.62
N SER A 209 -19.44 -14.62 0.85
CA SER A 209 -20.75 -13.95 0.77
C SER A 209 -20.83 -12.67 1.62
N ASP A 210 -20.19 -12.68 2.79
CA ASP A 210 -20.25 -11.66 3.82
C ASP A 210 -18.85 -11.26 4.33
N ILE A 211 -17.82 -11.51 3.52
CA ILE A 211 -16.43 -11.19 3.87
C ILE A 211 -15.74 -10.49 2.70
N TYR A 212 -15.14 -9.35 3.01
CA TYR A 212 -14.43 -8.49 2.08
C TYR A 212 -13.01 -8.21 2.58
N LEU A 213 -12.03 -8.33 1.69
CA LEU A 213 -10.66 -7.92 1.93
C LEU A 213 -10.42 -6.58 1.24
N LEU A 214 -10.03 -5.58 2.02
CA LEU A 214 -9.68 -4.24 1.57
C LEU A 214 -8.16 -4.10 1.62
N VAL A 215 -7.57 -3.59 0.54
CA VAL A 215 -6.12 -3.36 0.45
C VAL A 215 -5.83 -1.97 -0.07
N LEU A 216 -4.99 -1.24 0.66
CA LEU A 216 -4.65 0.15 0.42
C LEU A 216 -3.21 0.46 0.88
N VAL A 217 -2.71 1.64 0.51
CA VAL A 217 -1.39 2.11 0.93
C VAL A 217 -1.26 2.16 2.46
N ASP A 218 -0.07 1.87 2.97
CA ASP A 218 0.24 1.81 4.39
C ASP A 218 0.16 3.17 5.09
N ALA A 219 0.50 4.26 4.40
CA ALA A 219 0.37 5.62 4.90
C ALA A 219 -1.09 6.01 5.23
N ALA A 220 -2.07 5.43 4.53
CA ALA A 220 -3.49 5.67 4.73
C ALA A 220 -4.15 4.70 5.73
N HIS A 221 -3.38 3.78 6.33
CA HIS A 221 -3.89 2.70 7.18
C HIS A 221 -4.88 3.16 8.26
N ASN A 222 -4.41 4.06 9.12
CA ASN A 222 -5.16 4.51 10.28
C ASN A 222 -6.29 5.46 9.90
N HIS A 223 -6.06 6.29 8.89
CA HIS A 223 -7.10 7.13 8.30
C HIS A 223 -8.27 6.26 7.81
N ALA A 224 -7.98 5.23 7.00
CA ALA A 224 -9.01 4.34 6.48
C ALA A 224 -9.72 3.54 7.58
N LEU A 225 -8.99 3.04 8.59
CA LEU A 225 -9.62 2.37 9.74
C LEU A 225 -10.55 3.31 10.52
N LYS A 226 -10.13 4.55 10.75
CA LYS A 226 -10.95 5.59 11.40
C LYS A 226 -12.20 5.86 10.56
N TRP A 227 -12.01 6.14 9.27
CA TRP A 227 -13.08 6.44 8.32
C TRP A 227 -14.12 5.33 8.28
N LEU A 228 -13.69 4.09 8.08
CA LEU A 228 -14.58 2.93 8.01
C LEU A 228 -15.38 2.75 9.29
N LYS A 229 -14.73 2.83 10.47
CA LYS A 229 -15.42 2.70 11.76
C LYS A 229 -16.45 3.80 12.01
N GLN A 230 -16.15 5.03 11.61
CA GLN A 230 -17.10 6.15 11.73
C GLN A 230 -18.30 6.01 10.79
N HIS A 231 -18.13 5.32 9.66
CA HIS A 231 -19.16 5.12 8.65
C HIS A 231 -19.88 3.76 8.74
N ILE A 232 -19.62 2.95 9.77
CA ILE A 232 -20.45 1.79 10.09
C ILE A 232 -21.61 2.25 10.99
N PRO A 233 -22.88 2.07 10.57
CA PRO A 233 -24.02 2.38 11.43
C PRO A 233 -24.00 1.53 12.71
N PRO A 234 -24.35 2.07 13.89
CA PRO A 234 -24.32 1.32 15.15
C PRO A 234 -25.12 0.02 15.18
N GLU A 235 -26.17 -0.08 14.36
CA GLU A 235 -27.06 -1.23 14.23
C GLU A 235 -26.60 -2.26 13.18
N ALA A 236 -25.62 -1.92 12.35
CA ALA A 236 -25.15 -2.79 11.28
C ALA A 236 -24.36 -3.98 11.85
N HIS A 237 -24.64 -5.19 11.36
CA HIS A 237 -23.85 -6.37 11.72
C HIS A 237 -22.58 -6.44 10.87
N VAL A 238 -21.60 -5.60 11.23
CA VAL A 238 -20.30 -5.48 10.56
C VAL A 238 -19.15 -5.46 11.56
N PHE A 239 -18.10 -6.23 11.28
CA PHE A 239 -16.87 -6.29 12.05
C PHE A 239 -15.69 -5.91 11.14
N VAL A 240 -14.78 -5.10 11.67
CA VAL A 240 -13.56 -4.64 10.98
C VAL A 240 -12.35 -5.16 11.73
N THR A 241 -11.50 -5.90 11.03
CA THR A 241 -10.27 -6.47 11.60
C THR A 241 -9.09 -6.05 10.74
N ASP A 242 -8.08 -5.42 11.34
CA ASP A 242 -6.79 -5.25 10.71
C ASP A 242 -6.04 -6.59 10.69
N ILE A 243 -5.76 -7.09 9.49
CA ILE A 243 -5.03 -8.34 9.28
C ILE A 243 -3.67 -8.11 8.60
N THR A 244 -3.18 -6.86 8.61
CA THR A 244 -1.94 -6.46 7.90
C THR A 244 -0.75 -7.33 8.26
N SER A 245 -0.58 -7.67 9.55
CA SER A 245 0.52 -8.52 10.02
C SER A 245 0.30 -10.03 9.80
N GLY A 246 -0.92 -10.44 9.45
CA GLY A 246 -1.29 -11.85 9.25
C GLY A 246 -0.92 -12.41 7.87
N TYR A 247 -0.65 -11.53 6.90
CA TYR A 247 -0.35 -11.90 5.52
C TYR A 247 0.82 -11.11 4.97
N ASN A 248 1.70 -11.80 4.24
CA ASN A 248 2.68 -11.18 3.35
C ASN A 248 2.11 -11.14 1.94
N ILE A 249 2.49 -10.14 1.14
CA ILE A 249 2.10 -10.03 -0.26
C ILE A 249 3.34 -10.20 -1.12
N ILE A 250 3.37 -11.29 -1.89
CA ILE A 250 4.39 -11.51 -2.91
C ILE A 250 3.77 -11.18 -4.27
N ASN A 251 4.25 -10.13 -4.91
CA ASN A 251 3.84 -9.78 -6.28
C ASN A 251 4.70 -10.56 -7.26
N VAL A 252 4.07 -11.33 -8.15
CA VAL A 252 4.74 -12.06 -9.24
C VAL A 252 4.16 -11.62 -10.56
N HIS A 253 4.90 -10.80 -11.30
CA HIS A 253 4.42 -10.14 -12.51
C HIS A 253 5.44 -10.15 -13.64
N GLY A 254 4.94 -9.97 -14.86
CA GLY A 254 5.69 -10.05 -16.10
C GLY A 254 5.13 -11.13 -17.03
N PRO A 255 5.48 -11.12 -18.32
CA PRO A 255 4.97 -12.06 -19.30
C PRO A 255 5.19 -13.54 -18.96
N LYS A 256 6.22 -13.86 -18.15
CA LYS A 256 6.52 -15.24 -17.71
C LYS A 256 5.90 -15.63 -16.35
N SER A 257 5.20 -14.72 -15.68
CA SER A 257 4.58 -14.98 -14.36
C SER A 257 3.64 -16.19 -14.35
N ARG A 258 2.83 -16.36 -15.40
CA ARG A 258 1.93 -17.53 -15.52
C ARG A 258 2.71 -18.83 -15.59
N GLN A 259 3.77 -18.88 -16.39
CA GLN A 259 4.61 -20.07 -16.50
C GLN A 259 5.17 -20.43 -15.12
N LEU A 260 5.77 -19.45 -14.44
CA LEU A 260 6.35 -19.62 -13.10
C LEU A 260 5.32 -20.19 -12.10
N ILE A 261 4.14 -19.58 -11.99
CA ILE A 261 3.14 -20.01 -10.99
C ILE A 261 2.53 -21.37 -11.36
N SER A 262 2.30 -21.64 -12.65
CA SER A 262 1.70 -22.91 -13.10
C SER A 262 2.56 -24.12 -12.75
N ASP A 263 3.88 -23.96 -12.66
CA ASP A 263 4.80 -25.03 -12.27
C ASP A 263 4.75 -25.35 -10.76
N LEU A 264 4.07 -24.50 -9.97
CA LEU A 264 4.03 -24.57 -8.50
C LEU A 264 2.65 -24.91 -7.91
N THR A 265 1.60 -24.92 -8.74
CA THR A 265 0.22 -25.15 -8.31
C THR A 265 -0.49 -26.17 -9.19
N GLY A 266 -1.45 -26.90 -8.62
CA GLY A 266 -2.39 -27.72 -9.40
C GLY A 266 -3.52 -26.92 -10.06
N ALA A 267 -3.65 -25.62 -9.75
CA ALA A 267 -4.70 -24.76 -10.29
C ALA A 267 -4.48 -24.40 -11.77
N ASP A 268 -5.57 -24.24 -12.51
CA ASP A 268 -5.52 -23.76 -13.90
C ASP A 268 -5.34 -22.24 -13.94
N MET A 269 -4.14 -21.80 -14.31
CA MET A 269 -3.75 -20.39 -14.38
C MET A 269 -4.06 -19.74 -15.75
N SER A 270 -4.80 -20.42 -16.64
CA SER A 270 -5.25 -19.89 -17.94
C SER A 270 -6.15 -18.67 -17.77
N ASN A 271 -6.35 -17.93 -18.86
CA ASN A 271 -7.18 -16.72 -18.81
C ASN A 271 -8.65 -17.05 -18.61
N GLU A 272 -9.10 -18.19 -19.14
CA GLU A 272 -10.47 -18.70 -19.06
C GLU A 272 -10.80 -19.16 -17.64
N ALA A 273 -9.88 -19.91 -17.00
CA ALA A 273 -10.07 -20.40 -15.64
C ALA A 273 -9.81 -19.32 -14.58
N PHE A 274 -8.87 -18.40 -14.82
CA PHE A 274 -8.48 -17.35 -13.87
C PHE A 274 -8.54 -15.94 -14.50
N PRO A 275 -9.74 -15.37 -14.75
CA PRO A 275 -9.89 -14.07 -15.42
C PRO A 275 -9.29 -12.89 -14.63
N TYR A 276 -9.01 -11.78 -15.33
CA TYR A 276 -8.55 -10.55 -14.67
C TYR A 276 -9.58 -10.01 -13.66
N LEU A 277 -9.08 -9.38 -12.59
CA LEU A 277 -9.87 -8.91 -11.44
C LEU A 277 -10.68 -10.02 -10.76
N THR A 278 -10.06 -11.19 -10.63
CA THR A 278 -10.57 -12.29 -9.80
C THR A 278 -9.55 -12.72 -8.77
N MET A 279 -10.05 -13.37 -7.72
CA MET A 279 -9.30 -14.02 -6.67
C MET A 279 -9.65 -15.51 -6.66
N GLN A 280 -8.64 -16.34 -6.49
CA GLN A 280 -8.80 -17.77 -6.21
C GLN A 280 -7.81 -18.19 -5.13
N GLU A 281 -8.17 -19.20 -4.36
CA GLU A 281 -7.24 -19.87 -3.48
C GLU A 281 -6.52 -20.98 -4.26
N ILE A 282 -5.19 -20.95 -4.25
CA ILE A 282 -4.32 -21.90 -4.93
C ILE A 282 -3.33 -22.51 -3.93
N ASP A 283 -2.80 -23.68 -4.26
CA ASP A 283 -1.72 -24.31 -3.52
C ASP A 283 -0.35 -23.89 -4.08
N ILE A 284 0.59 -23.51 -3.20
CA ILE A 284 2.01 -23.38 -3.55
C ILE A 284 2.82 -24.13 -2.51
N GLY A 285 3.40 -25.26 -2.91
CA GLY A 285 4.03 -26.19 -2.00
C GLY A 285 3.06 -26.71 -0.93
N TYR A 286 3.27 -26.37 0.35
CA TYR A 286 2.41 -26.80 1.45
C TYR A 286 1.44 -25.71 1.95
N ALA A 287 1.40 -24.56 1.27
CA ALA A 287 0.61 -23.40 1.68
C ALA A 287 -0.64 -23.24 0.81
N LEU A 288 -1.72 -22.76 1.41
CA LEU A 288 -2.88 -22.22 0.70
C LEU A 288 -2.72 -20.70 0.58
N VAL A 289 -2.71 -20.22 -0.65
CA VAL A 289 -2.40 -18.83 -1.01
C VAL A 289 -3.59 -18.23 -1.72
N LYS A 290 -3.98 -17.01 -1.31
CA LYS A 290 -4.99 -16.25 -2.06
C LYS A 290 -4.28 -15.51 -3.18
N ALA A 291 -4.46 -15.98 -4.41
CA ALA A 291 -3.93 -15.35 -5.60
C ALA A 291 -4.95 -14.34 -6.13
N LEU A 292 -4.54 -13.08 -6.29
CA LEU A 292 -5.37 -12.02 -6.85
C LEU A 292 -4.79 -11.62 -8.21
N ARG A 293 -5.53 -11.83 -9.29
CA ARG A 293 -5.11 -11.44 -10.64
C ARG A 293 -5.39 -9.95 -10.88
N ILE A 294 -4.53 -9.11 -10.33
CA ILE A 294 -4.52 -7.65 -10.42
C ILE A 294 -3.07 -7.16 -10.61
N THR A 295 -2.86 -5.93 -11.06
CA THR A 295 -1.52 -5.43 -11.34
C THR A 295 -1.40 -3.92 -11.12
N TYR A 296 -0.39 -3.51 -10.37
CA TYR A 296 0.05 -2.11 -10.29
C TYR A 296 1.29 -1.84 -11.18
N VAL A 297 1.94 -2.89 -11.69
CA VAL A 297 3.06 -2.80 -12.64
C VAL A 297 2.61 -2.71 -14.11
N GLY A 298 1.36 -3.05 -14.40
CA GLY A 298 0.79 -3.00 -15.74
C GLY A 298 0.99 -4.23 -16.61
N GLU A 299 1.56 -5.28 -16.03
CA GLU A 299 1.84 -6.56 -16.68
C GLU A 299 0.98 -7.69 -16.13
N LEU A 300 0.95 -8.81 -16.85
CA LEU A 300 0.37 -10.06 -16.37
C LEU A 300 1.01 -10.46 -15.04
N GLY A 301 0.20 -10.92 -14.09
CA GLY A 301 0.70 -11.48 -12.85
C GLY A 301 -0.38 -11.62 -11.79
N TRP A 302 0.08 -11.94 -10.59
CA TRP A 302 -0.77 -12.12 -9.42
C TRP A 302 -0.11 -11.52 -8.19
N GLU A 303 -0.93 -10.95 -7.33
CA GLU A 303 -0.56 -10.72 -5.94
C GLU A 303 -0.88 -11.98 -5.13
N LEU A 304 0.11 -12.51 -4.44
CA LEU A 304 0.00 -13.73 -3.66
C LEU A 304 -0.05 -13.36 -2.18
N TYR A 305 -1.23 -13.51 -1.57
CA TYR A 305 -1.43 -13.25 -0.15
C TYR A 305 -1.18 -14.55 0.60
N VAL A 306 -0.02 -14.61 1.26
CA VAL A 306 0.49 -15.79 1.95
C VAL A 306 0.36 -15.59 3.46
N PRO A 307 -0.25 -16.52 4.21
CA PRO A 307 -0.23 -16.44 5.67
C PRO A 307 1.21 -16.40 6.18
N THR A 308 1.50 -15.53 7.15
CA THR A 308 2.86 -15.15 7.54
C THR A 308 3.78 -16.34 7.85
N GLU A 309 3.26 -17.40 8.45
CA GLU A 309 4.00 -18.60 8.82
C GLU A 309 4.47 -19.44 7.62
N PHE A 310 3.83 -19.29 6.46
CA PHE A 310 4.17 -20.01 5.22
C PHE A 310 4.98 -19.17 4.23
N THR A 311 5.18 -17.89 4.50
CA THR A 311 5.78 -16.94 3.57
C THR A 311 7.14 -17.38 3.05
N LEU A 312 8.05 -17.80 3.93
CA LEU A 312 9.39 -18.25 3.53
C LEU A 312 9.33 -19.50 2.65
N HIS A 313 8.47 -20.45 2.99
CA HIS A 313 8.26 -21.67 2.21
C HIS A 313 7.79 -21.36 0.78
N VAL A 314 6.80 -20.48 0.65
CA VAL A 314 6.27 -20.06 -0.66
C VAL A 314 7.30 -19.27 -1.45
N PHE A 315 8.02 -18.35 -0.80
CA PHE A 315 9.05 -17.54 -1.44
C PHE A 315 10.21 -18.39 -1.97
N ASP A 316 10.75 -19.29 -1.15
CA ASP A 316 11.87 -20.14 -1.55
C ASP A 316 11.48 -21.01 -2.77
N ALA A 317 10.24 -21.53 -2.80
CA ALA A 317 9.71 -22.28 -3.95
C ALA A 317 9.54 -21.42 -5.22
N LEU A 318 9.05 -20.18 -5.08
CA LEU A 318 8.93 -19.22 -6.19
C LEU A 318 10.31 -18.86 -6.77
N VAL A 319 11.31 -18.65 -5.90
CA VAL A 319 12.67 -18.31 -6.32
C VAL A 319 13.33 -19.50 -7.02
N GLU A 320 13.23 -20.70 -6.47
CA GLU A 320 13.81 -21.92 -7.06
C GLU A 320 13.30 -22.17 -8.49
N VAL A 321 11.97 -22.14 -8.70
CA VAL A 321 11.40 -22.24 -10.06
C VAL A 321 11.75 -21.02 -10.90
N GLY A 322 11.75 -19.84 -10.28
CA GLY A 322 12.10 -18.57 -10.89
C GLY A 322 13.46 -18.55 -11.57
N GLU A 323 14.46 -19.26 -11.04
CA GLU A 323 15.79 -19.38 -11.66
C GLU A 323 15.71 -19.93 -13.10
N THR A 324 14.74 -20.80 -13.40
CA THR A 324 14.59 -21.44 -14.71
C THR A 324 13.97 -20.51 -15.77
N VAL A 325 13.24 -19.48 -15.34
CA VAL A 325 12.50 -18.55 -16.22
C VAL A 325 13.07 -17.13 -16.23
N GLY A 326 14.13 -16.88 -15.45
CA GLY A 326 14.80 -15.58 -15.37
C GLY A 326 14.13 -14.61 -14.40
N LEU A 327 13.63 -15.12 -13.27
CA LEU A 327 13.07 -14.30 -12.18
C LEU A 327 14.08 -13.26 -11.72
N LYS A 328 13.61 -12.02 -11.58
CA LYS A 328 14.37 -10.94 -10.98
C LYS A 328 13.64 -10.33 -9.79
N HIS A 329 14.33 -10.13 -8.66
CA HIS A 329 13.79 -9.31 -7.60
C HIS A 329 13.70 -7.85 -8.04
N ALA A 330 12.60 -7.19 -7.69
CA ALA A 330 12.37 -5.80 -8.03
C ALA A 330 11.83 -5.03 -6.81
N GLY A 331 12.17 -3.74 -6.73
CA GLY A 331 11.79 -2.86 -5.64
C GLY A 331 10.81 -1.76 -6.05
N PHE A 332 10.52 -0.87 -5.11
CA PHE A 332 9.55 0.21 -5.26
C PHE A 332 9.96 1.28 -6.28
N GLN A 333 11.25 1.53 -6.50
CA GLN A 333 11.69 2.42 -7.57
C GLN A 333 11.26 1.88 -8.94
N ALA A 334 11.40 0.56 -9.17
CA ALA A 334 10.93 -0.07 -10.39
C ALA A 334 9.40 0.00 -10.49
N LEU A 335 8.69 -0.32 -9.41
CA LEU A 335 7.23 -0.19 -9.34
C LEU A 335 6.75 1.22 -9.74
N ASN A 336 7.40 2.27 -9.23
CA ASN A 336 7.04 3.65 -9.53
C ASN A 336 7.23 3.98 -11.03
N THR A 337 8.30 3.52 -11.66
CA THR A 337 8.45 3.69 -13.12
C THR A 337 7.39 2.93 -13.91
N LEU A 338 7.07 1.70 -13.50
CA LEU A 338 6.12 0.82 -14.20
C LEU A 338 4.69 1.36 -14.12
N ARG A 339 4.26 1.83 -12.94
CA ARG A 339 2.91 2.39 -12.73
C ARG A 339 2.70 3.71 -13.46
N ILE A 340 3.74 4.53 -13.57
CA ILE A 340 3.70 5.80 -14.32
C ILE A 340 3.44 5.55 -15.81
N GLU A 341 4.08 4.54 -16.43
CA GLU A 341 3.82 4.19 -17.83
C GLU A 341 2.38 3.75 -18.09
N LYS A 342 1.70 3.21 -17.07
CA LYS A 342 0.28 2.82 -17.12
C LYS A 342 -0.66 3.94 -16.70
N ALA A 343 -0.13 5.08 -16.29
CA ALA A 343 -0.87 6.19 -15.70
C ALA A 343 -1.73 5.76 -14.49
N TYR A 344 -1.24 4.84 -13.66
CA TYR A 344 -1.89 4.54 -12.39
C TYR A 344 -1.56 5.62 -11.36
N ARG A 345 -2.59 6.09 -10.66
CA ARG A 345 -2.50 7.18 -9.67
C ARG A 345 -2.16 6.62 -8.31
N ASP A 346 -1.30 7.31 -7.59
CA ASP A 346 -0.89 7.00 -6.23
C ASP A 346 -1.43 8.05 -5.25
N TYR A 347 -2.10 7.57 -4.20
CA TYR A 347 -2.76 8.43 -3.20
C TYR A 347 -1.73 9.06 -2.27
N GLY A 348 -1.81 10.38 -2.09
CA GLY A 348 -0.81 11.19 -1.42
C GLY A 348 0.28 11.74 -2.34
N HIS A 349 0.28 11.37 -3.63
CA HIS A 349 1.23 11.87 -4.63
C HIS A 349 0.54 12.47 -5.84
N ASP A 350 -0.25 11.68 -6.57
CA ASP A 350 -0.96 12.14 -7.78
C ASP A 350 -2.39 12.60 -7.48
N ILE A 351 -2.97 12.09 -6.38
CA ILE A 351 -4.33 12.37 -5.93
C ILE A 351 -4.33 12.50 -4.41
N ASP A 352 -5.19 13.36 -3.86
CA ASP A 352 -5.30 13.57 -2.42
C ASP A 352 -6.74 13.85 -1.96
N ASN A 353 -6.91 14.27 -0.71
CA ASN A 353 -8.21 14.52 -0.09
C ASN A 353 -8.98 15.75 -0.63
N THR A 354 -8.39 16.50 -1.56
CA THR A 354 -8.99 17.66 -2.21
C THR A 354 -9.51 17.37 -3.61
N ASP A 355 -9.11 16.24 -4.19
CA ASP A 355 -9.50 15.85 -5.54
C ASP A 355 -10.83 15.09 -5.58
N THR A 356 -11.61 15.33 -6.63
CA THR A 356 -12.72 14.42 -7.00
C THR A 356 -12.25 13.40 -8.03
N PRO A 357 -12.80 12.17 -8.07
CA PRO A 357 -12.45 11.18 -9.09
C PRO A 357 -12.61 11.68 -10.53
N LEU A 358 -13.54 12.60 -10.77
CA LEU A 358 -13.77 13.17 -12.10
C LEU A 358 -12.61 14.07 -12.55
N GLU A 359 -12.08 14.90 -11.66
CA GLU A 359 -10.98 15.83 -11.96
C GLU A 359 -9.67 15.09 -12.26
N VAL A 360 -9.43 13.98 -11.56
CA VAL A 360 -8.17 13.21 -11.68
C VAL A 360 -8.24 12.06 -12.69
N GLY A 361 -9.36 11.94 -13.41
CA GLY A 361 -9.55 10.96 -14.48
C GLY A 361 -9.83 9.53 -14.00
N LEU A 362 -10.35 9.39 -12.79
CA LEU A 362 -10.81 8.13 -12.18
C LEU A 362 -12.34 7.95 -12.28
N GLY A 363 -13.05 8.83 -12.99
CA GLY A 363 -14.50 8.77 -13.15
C GLY A 363 -15.04 7.46 -13.71
N PHE A 364 -14.23 6.69 -14.44
CA PHE A 364 -14.60 5.37 -14.97
C PHE A 364 -14.68 4.27 -13.89
N PHE A 365 -14.19 4.55 -12.69
CA PHE A 365 -14.30 3.68 -11.52
C PHE A 365 -15.40 4.14 -10.54
N VAL A 366 -16.20 5.13 -10.92
CA VAL A 366 -17.37 5.57 -10.15
C VAL A 366 -18.62 4.98 -10.77
N ASP A 367 -19.39 4.22 -9.99
CA ASP A 367 -20.70 3.73 -10.40
C ASP A 367 -21.77 4.73 -9.92
N PHE A 368 -22.28 5.53 -10.86
CA PHE A 368 -23.30 6.54 -10.59
C PHE A 368 -24.71 5.96 -10.45
N ASP A 369 -24.91 4.71 -10.89
CA ASP A 369 -26.23 4.05 -10.97
C ASP A 369 -26.45 3.02 -9.85
N LYS A 370 -25.49 2.87 -8.93
CA LYS A 370 -25.51 1.89 -7.84
C LYS A 370 -26.58 2.12 -6.77
#